data_AF-A0A0C2CW45-F1
#
_entry.id   AF-A0A0C2CW45-F1
#
_cell.length_a   1.000
_cell.length_b   1.000
_cell.length_c   1.000
_cell.angle_alpha   90.00
_cell.angle_beta   90.00
_cell.angle_gamma   90.00
#
_symmetry.space_group_name_H-M   'P 1'
#
loop_
_entity.id
_entity.type
_entity.pdbx_description
1 polymer ?
#
loop_
_entity_poly.entity_id
_entity_poly.type
_entity_poly.pdbx_seq_one_letter_code
_entity_poly.pdbx_strand_id
1 'polypeptide(L)'
;MVADNVIFNMHITHDGVSVSYDQELLHDIWHAFQRGYKRRIGRFKNNFMAGMFPANTITISIVIAAISLLRLSIKLLLSYKGWMYEQPGKPISTPTKLWLGLLNLMSKSGPMMHSYQGALPHLPLPSLNDTIERHLLSMRPILNDEEFEELEHLSEVTDWWEEFVYMRQRSPIMIN
;
A
#
# COMPACT_ATOMS: atom_id res chain seq x y z
N MET A 1 54.20 -34.50 31.47
CA MET A 1 52.77 -34.86 31.50
C MET A 1 52.04 -33.83 30.66
N VAL A 2 51.81 -34.15 29.39
CA VAL A 2 51.08 -33.30 28.45
C VAL A 2 49.60 -33.64 28.67
N ALA A 3 48.84 -32.70 29.22
CA ALA A 3 47.39 -32.83 29.28
C ALA A 3 46.86 -32.58 27.87
N ASP A 4 46.54 -33.65 27.16
CA ASP A 4 45.85 -33.57 25.89
C ASP A 4 44.44 -33.02 26.16
N ASN A 5 44.19 -31.75 25.82
CA ASN A 5 42.88 -31.08 25.90
C ASN A 5 41.92 -31.63 24.83
N VAL A 6 41.69 -32.94 24.83
CA VAL A 6 40.82 -33.63 23.87
C VAL A 6 39.49 -33.91 24.54
N ILE A 7 38.48 -33.14 24.15
CA ILE A 7 37.11 -33.15 24.73
C ILE A 7 36.41 -34.49 24.45
N PHE A 8 36.73 -35.10 23.32
CA PHE A 8 36.07 -36.29 22.81
C PHE A 8 37.13 -37.24 22.27
N ASN A 9 37.32 -38.38 22.94
CA ASN A 9 38.19 -39.43 22.43
C ASN A 9 37.34 -40.61 21.96
N MET A 10 37.26 -40.77 20.64
CA MET A 10 36.49 -41.82 19.99
C MET A 10 37.44 -42.95 19.57
N HIS A 11 37.33 -44.10 20.22
CA HIS A 11 38.06 -45.32 19.84
C HIS A 11 37.09 -46.32 19.22
N ILE A 12 37.47 -46.90 18.07
CA ILE A 12 36.69 -47.93 17.39
C ILE A 12 37.23 -49.28 17.88
N THR A 13 36.43 -50.01 18.67
CA THR A 13 36.75 -51.37 19.15
C THR A 13 35.93 -52.40 18.37
N HIS A 14 36.37 -53.67 18.37
CA HIS A 14 35.79 -54.72 17.52
C HIS A 14 34.29 -55.03 17.84
N ASP A 15 33.81 -54.59 19.01
CA ASP A 15 32.42 -54.72 19.49
C ASP A 15 31.59 -53.42 19.39
N GLY A 16 32.15 -52.32 18.87
CA GLY A 16 31.45 -51.04 18.71
C GLY A 16 32.32 -49.81 18.96
N VAL A 17 31.74 -48.62 18.78
CA VAL A 17 32.43 -47.33 19.00
C VAL A 17 32.29 -46.92 20.47
N SER A 18 33.41 -46.88 21.22
CA SER A 18 33.43 -46.34 22.58
C SER A 18 33.93 -44.90 22.57
N VAL A 19 33.10 -43.96 23.01
CA VAL A 19 33.48 -42.55 23.12
C VAL A 19 33.64 -42.19 24.60
N SER A 20 34.85 -41.76 24.98
CA SER A 20 35.17 -41.31 26.32
C SER A 20 35.09 -39.78 26.38
N TYR A 21 34.32 -39.28 27.34
CA TYR A 21 33.92 -37.87 27.50
C TYR A 21 34.30 -37.36 28.88
N ASP A 22 35.07 -36.26 28.97
CA ASP A 22 35.43 -35.63 30.24
C ASP A 22 34.29 -34.73 30.76
N GLN A 23 33.69 -35.13 31.89
CA GLN A 23 32.52 -34.48 32.48
C GLN A 23 32.83 -33.10 33.07
N GLU A 24 34.04 -32.89 33.60
CA GLU A 24 34.42 -31.62 34.23
C GLU A 24 34.60 -30.53 33.17
N LEU A 25 35.22 -30.90 32.05
CA LEU A 25 35.48 -30.01 30.94
C LEU A 25 34.20 -29.67 30.15
N LEU A 26 33.27 -30.62 30.03
CA LEU A 26 31.93 -30.38 29.46
C LEU A 26 31.11 -29.39 30.30
N HIS A 27 31.17 -29.50 31.63
CA HIS A 27 30.49 -28.58 32.54
C HIS A 27 31.06 -27.16 32.42
N ASP A 28 32.38 -27.02 32.30
CA ASP A 28 33.02 -25.72 32.12
C ASP A 28 32.72 -25.08 30.77
N ILE A 29 32.70 -25.87 29.69
CA ILE A 29 32.22 -25.44 28.37
C ILE A 29 30.76 -25.00 28.45
N TRP A 30 29.93 -25.76 29.14
CA TRP A 30 28.51 -25.44 29.33
C TRP A 30 28.32 -24.11 30.07
N HIS A 31 29.06 -23.87 31.16
CA HIS A 31 29.01 -22.60 31.88
C HIS A 31 29.58 -21.44 31.06
N ALA A 32 30.65 -21.67 30.30
CA ALA A 32 31.20 -20.66 29.40
C ALA A 32 30.20 -20.30 28.28
N PHE A 33 29.51 -21.31 27.74
CA PHE A 33 28.46 -21.17 26.76
C PHE A 33 27.26 -20.39 27.32
N GLN A 34 26.74 -20.79 28.49
CA GLN A 34 25.65 -20.09 29.16
C GLN A 34 25.98 -18.62 29.44
N ARG A 35 27.18 -18.34 29.96
CA ARG A 35 27.66 -16.97 30.21
C ARG A 35 27.76 -16.17 28.91
N GLY A 36 28.28 -16.76 27.84
CA GLY A 36 28.40 -16.13 26.53
C GLY A 36 27.03 -15.82 25.92
N TYR A 37 26.10 -16.78 25.98
CA TYR A 37 24.75 -16.65 25.47
C TYR A 37 23.95 -15.59 26.24
N LYS A 38 24.05 -15.57 27.57
CA LYS A 38 23.43 -14.54 28.41
C LYS A 38 23.92 -13.13 28.07
N ARG A 39 25.24 -12.96 27.83
CA ARG A 39 25.80 -11.67 27.37
C ARG A 39 25.33 -11.30 25.97
N ARG A 40 25.10 -12.28 25.09
CA ARG A 40 24.58 -12.05 23.73
C ARG A 40 23.11 -11.60 23.76
N ILE A 41 22.27 -12.25 24.57
CA ILE A 41 20.88 -11.82 24.80
C ILE A 41 20.84 -10.44 25.48
N GLY A 42 21.71 -10.18 26.45
CA GLY A 42 21.81 -8.86 27.09
C GLY A 42 22.10 -7.73 26.09
N ARG A 43 23.09 -7.94 25.20
CA ARG A 43 23.39 -6.99 24.11
C ARG A 43 22.27 -6.89 23.09
N PHE A 44 21.61 -7.99 22.74
CA PHE A 44 20.44 -7.96 21.85
C PHE A 44 19.31 -7.14 22.46
N LYS A 45 18.99 -7.36 23.74
CA LYS A 45 17.98 -6.57 24.47
C LYS A 45 18.39 -5.10 24.55
N ASN A 46 19.65 -4.81 24.83
CA ASN A 46 20.17 -3.44 24.87
C ASN A 46 20.12 -2.76 23.50
N ASN A 47 20.51 -3.46 22.43
CA ASN A 47 20.46 -2.97 21.06
C ASN A 47 19.04 -2.86 20.53
N PHE A 48 18.10 -3.70 20.98
CA PHE A 48 16.70 -3.58 20.64
C PHE A 48 16.07 -2.38 21.35
N MET A 49 16.37 -2.19 22.64
CA MET A 49 15.93 -1.02 23.40
C MET A 49 16.58 0.29 22.93
N ALA A 50 17.83 0.26 22.46
CA ALA A 50 18.55 1.44 21.98
C ALA A 50 18.36 1.71 20.47
N GLY A 51 18.17 0.67 19.66
CA GLY A 51 18.01 0.75 18.20
C GLY A 51 16.58 1.08 17.76
N MET A 52 15.59 0.77 18.59
CA MET A 52 14.22 1.21 18.44
C MET A 52 14.08 2.57 19.17
N PHE A 53 14.54 3.65 18.54
CA PHE A 53 14.35 5.05 18.98
C PHE A 53 12.98 5.26 19.64
N PRO A 54 12.86 6.09 20.71
CA PRO A 54 12.17 5.80 21.99
C PRO A 54 10.69 5.42 21.88
N ALA A 55 10.38 4.32 21.19
CA ALA A 55 9.10 3.66 21.22
C ALA A 55 9.21 2.57 22.28
N ASN A 56 8.86 2.93 23.50
CA ASN A 56 8.68 2.00 24.61
C ASN A 56 7.98 0.73 24.08
N THR A 57 8.50 -0.47 24.36
CA THR A 57 7.88 -1.74 23.89
C THR A 57 6.38 -1.79 24.22
N ILE A 58 5.99 -1.14 25.31
CA ILE A 58 4.61 -0.93 25.72
C ILE A 58 3.82 -0.10 24.68
N THR A 59 4.34 1.01 24.16
CA THR A 59 3.62 1.83 23.17
C THR A 59 3.38 1.07 21.88
N ILE A 60 4.36 0.31 21.39
CA ILE A 60 4.18 -0.55 20.21
C ILE A 60 3.11 -1.62 20.47
N SER A 61 3.13 -2.28 21.64
CA SER A 61 2.09 -3.25 22.00
C SER A 61 0.70 -2.64 22.08
N ILE A 62 0.58 -1.41 22.62
CA ILE A 62 -0.68 -0.66 22.68
C ILE A 62 -1.18 -0.34 21.27
N VAL A 63 -0.31 0.10 20.37
CA VAL A 63 -0.68 0.41 18.98
C VAL A 63 -1.16 -0.85 18.25
N ILE A 64 -0.44 -1.96 18.38
CA ILE A 64 -0.83 -3.25 17.77
C ILE A 64 -2.17 -3.73 18.34
N ALA A 65 -2.36 -3.62 19.65
CA ALA A 65 -3.61 -3.98 20.32
C ALA A 65 -4.76 -3.08 19.87
N ALA A 66 -4.55 -1.76 19.76
CA ALA A 66 -5.53 -0.80 19.29
C ALA A 66 -5.95 -1.07 17.83
N ILE A 67 -4.99 -1.34 16.95
CA ILE A 67 -5.27 -1.71 15.54
C ILE A 67 -6.03 -3.02 15.47
N SER A 68 -5.64 -4.02 16.27
CA SER A 68 -6.32 -5.33 16.30
C SER A 68 -7.75 -5.21 16.82
N LEU A 69 -7.96 -4.39 17.85
CA LEU A 69 -9.28 -4.10 18.42
C LEU A 69 -10.17 -3.37 17.42
N LEU A 70 -9.64 -2.35 16.74
CA LEU A 70 -10.35 -1.64 15.67
C LEU A 70 -10.72 -2.58 14.52
N ARG A 71 -9.81 -3.48 14.14
CA ARG A 71 -10.09 -4.46 13.08
C ARG A 71 -11.18 -5.45 13.50
N LEU A 72 -11.16 -5.90 14.74
CA LEU A 72 -12.17 -6.79 15.29
C LEU A 72 -13.53 -6.10 15.39
N SER A 73 -13.57 -4.84 15.85
CA SER A 73 -14.81 -4.08 15.97
C SER A 73 -15.46 -3.86 14.60
N ILE A 74 -14.69 -3.53 13.57
CA ILE A 74 -15.19 -3.42 12.19
C ILE A 74 -15.73 -4.76 11.68
N LYS A 75 -15.00 -5.87 11.91
CA LYS A 75 -15.48 -7.21 11.51
C LYS A 75 -16.78 -7.59 12.22
N LEU A 76 -16.88 -7.34 13.52
CA LEU A 76 -18.10 -7.64 14.29
C LEU A 76 -19.26 -6.75 13.85
N LEU A 77 -19.00 -5.47 13.62
CA LEU A 77 -19.98 -4.52 13.12
C LEU A 77 -20.51 -4.99 11.76
N LEU A 78 -19.63 -5.24 10.78
CA LEU A 78 -20.04 -5.67 9.44
C LEU A 78 -20.56 -7.13 9.39
N SER A 79 -20.27 -7.95 10.38
CA SER A 79 -20.81 -9.33 10.48
C SER A 79 -22.30 -9.35 10.83
N TYR A 80 -22.90 -8.24 11.27
CA TYR A 80 -24.33 -8.19 11.54
C TYR A 80 -25.14 -8.34 10.24
N LYS A 81 -25.87 -9.46 10.11
CA LYS A 81 -26.73 -9.79 8.95
C LYS A 81 -28.23 -9.68 9.24
N GLY A 82 -28.63 -9.21 10.42
CA GLY A 82 -30.04 -9.15 10.83
C GLY A 82 -30.90 -8.27 9.89
N TRP A 83 -30.30 -7.22 9.35
CA TRP A 83 -30.93 -6.32 8.38
C TRP A 83 -31.39 -7.02 7.08
N MET A 84 -30.74 -8.14 6.69
CA MET A 84 -31.04 -8.85 5.45
C MET A 84 -32.32 -9.70 5.54
N TYR A 85 -32.71 -10.08 6.75
CA TYR A 85 -33.90 -10.92 6.99
C TYR A 85 -35.16 -10.08 7.31
N GLU A 86 -35.05 -8.74 7.25
CA GLU A 86 -36.19 -7.84 7.45
C GLU A 86 -37.05 -7.77 6.19
N GLN A 87 -38.38 -7.88 6.37
CA GLN A 87 -39.33 -7.85 5.26
C GLN A 87 -39.43 -6.42 4.68
N PRO A 88 -39.32 -6.27 3.34
CA PRO A 88 -39.55 -4.97 2.70
C PRO A 88 -40.94 -4.42 3.04
N GLY A 89 -41.00 -3.18 3.55
CA GLY A 89 -42.25 -2.48 3.84
C GLY A 89 -42.69 -2.44 5.31
N LYS A 90 -42.03 -3.17 6.22
CA LYS A 90 -42.23 -3.01 7.67
C LYS A 90 -41.26 -1.98 8.26
N PRO A 91 -41.62 -1.31 9.37
CA PRO A 91 -40.70 -0.39 10.04
C PRO A 91 -39.44 -1.14 10.49
N ILE A 92 -38.27 -0.57 10.21
CA ILE A 92 -36.95 -1.16 10.46
C ILE A 92 -36.80 -1.53 11.96
N SER A 93 -36.21 -2.70 12.23
CA SER A 93 -35.95 -3.19 13.58
C SER A 93 -35.00 -2.25 14.35
N THR A 94 -35.23 -2.07 15.66
CA THR A 94 -34.39 -1.22 16.52
C THR A 94 -32.89 -1.59 16.52
N PRO A 95 -32.45 -2.87 16.55
CA PRO A 95 -31.03 -3.22 16.39
C PRO A 95 -30.45 -2.81 15.04
N THR A 96 -31.23 -2.89 13.96
CA THR A 96 -30.80 -2.47 12.62
C THR A 96 -30.67 -0.96 12.51
N LYS A 97 -31.57 -0.20 13.14
CA LYS A 97 -31.45 1.27 13.25
C LYS A 97 -30.20 1.68 14.02
N LEU A 98 -29.92 1.01 15.15
CA LEU A 98 -28.72 1.27 15.96
C LEU A 98 -27.45 0.94 15.16
N TRP A 99 -27.44 -0.20 14.47
CA TRP A 99 -26.34 -0.62 13.61
C TRP A 99 -26.07 0.35 12.47
N LEU A 100 -27.13 0.79 11.75
CA LEU A 100 -27.03 1.80 10.70
C LEU A 100 -26.54 3.15 11.24
N GLY A 101 -27.01 3.56 12.43
CA GLY A 101 -26.55 4.77 13.10
C GLY A 101 -25.05 4.73 13.42
N LEU A 102 -24.58 3.59 13.95
CA LEU A 102 -23.17 3.37 14.27
C LEU A 102 -22.29 3.31 13.01
N LEU A 103 -22.78 2.67 11.94
CA LEU A 103 -22.11 2.67 10.64
C LEU A 103 -22.01 4.07 10.03
N ASN A 104 -23.07 4.86 10.08
CA ASN A 104 -23.07 6.22 9.54
C ASN A 104 -22.09 7.12 10.30
N LEU A 105 -21.98 6.95 11.62
CA LEU A 105 -20.99 7.64 12.44
C LEU A 105 -19.55 7.28 12.01
N MET A 106 -19.28 6.01 11.73
CA MET A 106 -17.95 5.55 11.27
C MET A 106 -17.66 5.92 9.81
N SER A 107 -18.68 5.91 8.94
CA SER A 107 -18.55 6.18 7.51
C SER A 107 -18.44 7.67 7.17
N LYS A 108 -18.74 8.58 8.09
CA LYS A 108 -18.58 10.03 7.89
C LYS A 108 -17.13 10.50 7.77
N SER A 109 -16.15 9.61 7.98
CA SER A 109 -14.72 9.94 7.91
C SER A 109 -14.09 9.63 6.54
N GLY A 110 -14.77 9.95 5.44
CA GLY A 110 -14.21 9.87 4.09
C GLY A 110 -13.42 11.14 3.73
N PRO A 111 -12.12 11.07 3.41
CA PRO A 111 -11.36 12.23 2.98
C PRO A 111 -11.86 12.75 1.63
N MET A 112 -12.06 14.07 1.61
CA MET A 112 -12.40 14.96 0.50
C MET A 112 -12.05 14.45 -0.91
N MET A 113 -13.08 14.38 -1.78
CA MET A 113 -13.01 13.99 -3.20
C MET A 113 -11.94 14.74 -4.02
N HIS A 114 -11.50 15.92 -3.56
CA HIS A 114 -10.46 16.74 -4.18
C HIS A 114 -9.02 16.35 -3.80
N SER A 115 -8.81 15.38 -2.91
CA SER A 115 -7.47 14.96 -2.46
C SER A 115 -6.59 14.41 -3.59
N TYR A 116 -7.20 13.90 -4.66
CA TYR A 116 -6.50 13.41 -5.85
C TYR A 116 -6.51 14.40 -7.03
N GLN A 117 -7.13 15.58 -6.88
CA GLN A 117 -7.18 16.59 -7.94
C GLN A 117 -5.79 17.12 -8.31
N GLY A 118 -4.89 17.21 -7.33
CA GLY A 118 -3.48 17.60 -7.56
C GLY A 118 -2.58 16.47 -8.07
N ALA A 119 -3.07 15.22 -8.10
CA ALA A 119 -2.35 14.05 -8.63
C ALA A 119 -2.81 13.68 -10.05
N LEU A 120 -3.88 14.31 -10.55
CA LEU A 120 -4.34 14.15 -11.91
C LEU A 120 -3.30 14.79 -12.85
N PRO A 121 -2.67 14.02 -13.75
CA PRO A 121 -1.73 14.56 -14.71
C PRO A 121 -2.46 15.59 -15.58
N HIS A 122 -1.79 16.71 -15.89
CA HIS A 122 -2.35 17.65 -16.87
C HIS A 122 -2.53 16.88 -18.18
N LEU A 123 -3.79 16.73 -18.59
CA LEU A 123 -4.13 16.07 -19.84
C LEU A 123 -3.60 16.98 -20.97
N PRO A 124 -2.60 16.53 -21.75
CA PRO A 124 -2.14 17.35 -22.86
C PRO A 124 -3.29 17.49 -23.85
N LEU A 125 -3.67 18.73 -24.14
CA LEU A 125 -4.66 19.00 -25.17
C LEU A 125 -4.03 18.63 -26.53
N PRO A 126 -4.74 17.86 -27.38
CA PRO A 126 -4.26 17.58 -28.72
C PRO A 126 -4.10 18.90 -29.49
N SER A 127 -3.21 18.91 -30.49
CA SER A 127 -3.16 20.06 -31.40
C SER A 127 -4.45 20.15 -32.21
N LEU A 128 -4.80 21.36 -32.63
CA LEU A 128 -5.99 21.59 -33.46
C LEU A 128 -5.89 20.79 -34.76
N ASN A 129 -4.73 20.82 -35.42
CA ASN A 129 -4.45 20.08 -36.67
C ASN A 129 -4.69 18.58 -36.49
N ASP A 130 -4.17 17.98 -35.41
CA ASP A 130 -4.38 16.55 -35.14
C ASP A 130 -5.85 16.21 -34.83
N THR A 131 -6.63 17.19 -34.38
CA THR A 131 -8.05 17.03 -34.09
C THR A 131 -8.89 17.14 -35.36
N ILE A 132 -8.57 18.10 -36.23
CA ILE A 132 -9.20 18.30 -37.54
C ILE A 132 -8.94 17.09 -38.45
N GLU A 133 -7.69 16.63 -38.53
CA GLU A 133 -7.34 15.45 -39.33
C GLU A 133 -8.13 14.22 -38.89
N ARG A 134 -8.17 13.94 -37.57
CA ARG A 134 -8.95 12.82 -37.04
C ARG A 134 -10.45 12.99 -37.25
N HIS A 135 -10.96 14.22 -37.22
CA HIS A 135 -12.35 14.53 -37.50
C HIS A 135 -12.70 14.22 -38.96
N LEU A 136 -11.92 14.72 -39.92
CA LEU A 136 -12.10 14.43 -41.35
C LEU A 136 -11.99 12.93 -41.62
N LEU A 137 -10.99 12.25 -41.05
CA LEU A 137 -10.86 10.78 -41.15
C LEU A 137 -12.09 10.04 -40.61
N SER A 138 -12.70 10.53 -39.51
CA SER A 138 -13.90 9.93 -38.93
C SER A 138 -15.17 10.18 -39.73
N MET A 139 -15.24 11.29 -40.47
CA MET A 139 -16.39 11.68 -41.28
C MET A 139 -16.34 11.11 -42.71
N ARG A 140 -15.16 10.74 -43.21
CA ARG A 140 -14.98 10.14 -44.53
C ARG A 140 -15.90 8.95 -44.84
N PRO A 141 -16.13 7.98 -43.93
CA PRO A 141 -17.04 6.86 -44.24
C PRO A 141 -18.53 7.23 -44.15
N ILE A 142 -18.88 8.43 -43.66
CA ILE A 142 -20.26 8.85 -43.40
C ILE A 142 -20.76 9.81 -44.48
N LEU A 143 -19.88 10.65 -45.03
CA LEU A 143 -20.24 11.69 -46.00
C LEU A 143 -20.02 11.25 -47.44
N ASN A 144 -20.85 11.76 -48.35
CA ASN A 144 -20.60 11.65 -49.79
C ASN A 144 -19.41 12.54 -50.19
N ASP A 145 -18.77 12.26 -51.33
CA ASP A 145 -17.54 12.95 -51.72
C ASP A 145 -17.72 14.48 -51.85
N GLU A 146 -18.90 14.96 -52.29
CA GLU A 146 -19.22 16.40 -52.40
C GLU A 146 -19.36 17.08 -51.03
N GLU A 147 -20.07 16.45 -50.09
CA GLU A 147 -20.24 16.96 -48.71
C GLU A 147 -18.92 16.92 -47.93
N PHE A 148 -18.05 15.95 -48.25
CA PHE A 148 -16.73 15.84 -47.67
C PHE A 148 -15.79 16.95 -48.15
N GLU A 149 -15.82 17.29 -49.45
CA GLU A 149 -15.01 18.36 -50.03
C GLU A 149 -15.41 19.74 -49.47
N GLU A 150 -16.71 19.97 -49.25
CA GLU A 150 -17.18 21.19 -48.56
C GLU A 150 -16.67 21.27 -47.11
N LEU A 151 -16.71 20.16 -46.37
CA LEU A 151 -16.23 20.08 -44.99
C LEU A 151 -14.72 20.33 -44.89
N GLU A 152 -13.95 19.76 -45.82
CA GLU A 152 -12.50 19.95 -45.91
C GLU A 152 -12.16 21.43 -46.15
N HIS A 153 -12.81 22.05 -47.14
CA HIS A 153 -12.63 23.47 -47.44
C HIS A 153 -13.00 24.38 -46.24
N LEU A 154 -14.08 24.06 -45.52
CA LEU A 154 -14.45 24.80 -44.31
C LEU A 154 -13.38 24.68 -43.21
N SER A 155 -12.82 23.49 -43.04
CA SER A 155 -11.78 23.26 -42.03
C SER A 155 -10.51 24.06 -42.30
N GLU A 156 -10.07 24.14 -43.57
CA GLU A 156 -8.92 24.94 -43.99
C GLU A 156 -9.17 26.44 -43.76
N VAL A 157 -10.37 26.92 -44.10
CA VAL A 157 -10.76 28.31 -43.87
C VAL A 157 -10.73 28.64 -42.38
N THR A 158 -11.25 27.77 -41.52
CA THR A 158 -11.23 27.99 -40.07
C THR A 158 -9.81 28.00 -39.48
N ASP A 159 -8.94 27.10 -39.93
CA ASP A 159 -7.54 27.05 -39.48
C ASP A 159 -6.79 28.34 -39.91
N TRP A 160 -7.01 28.77 -41.15
CA TRP A 160 -6.48 30.04 -41.66
C TRP A 160 -6.98 31.25 -40.87
N TRP A 161 -8.27 31.30 -40.56
CA TRP A 161 -8.86 32.38 -39.76
C TRP A 161 -8.28 32.41 -38.34
N GLU A 162 -8.09 31.25 -37.71
CA GLU A 162 -7.51 31.19 -36.37
C GLU A 162 -6.04 31.63 -36.37
N GLU A 163 -5.24 31.20 -37.34
CA GLU A 163 -3.85 31.62 -37.48
C GLU A 163 -3.76 33.14 -37.73
N PHE A 164 -4.63 33.69 -38.57
CA PHE A 164 -4.62 35.11 -38.89
C PHE A 164 -5.11 36.00 -37.73
N VAL A 165 -6.22 35.64 -37.09
CA VAL A 165 -6.86 36.47 -36.05
C VAL A 165 -6.22 36.25 -34.69
N TYR A 166 -5.97 35.01 -34.28
CA TYR A 166 -5.49 34.72 -32.93
C TYR A 166 -3.97 34.66 -32.81
N MET A 167 -3.28 34.13 -33.82
CA MET A 167 -1.81 33.95 -33.75
C MET A 167 -1.06 35.16 -34.31
N ARG A 168 -1.47 35.68 -35.47
CA ARG A 168 -0.74 36.75 -36.18
C ARG A 168 -1.00 38.16 -35.65
N GLN A 169 -2.13 38.40 -34.96
CA GLN A 169 -2.53 39.74 -34.49
C GLN A 169 -2.26 40.04 -33.00
N ARG A 170 -1.53 39.20 -32.27
CA ARG A 170 -1.37 39.36 -30.81
C ARG A 170 -0.43 40.50 -30.40
N SER A 171 -1.01 41.56 -29.82
CA SER A 171 -0.39 42.22 -28.66
C SER A 171 -0.35 41.23 -27.48
N PRO A 172 0.70 41.26 -26.63
CA PRO A 172 0.92 40.24 -25.59
C PRO A 172 -0.25 40.19 -24.60
N ILE A 173 -0.71 38.97 -24.30
CA ILE A 173 -1.77 38.73 -23.31
C ILE A 173 -1.20 39.01 -21.93
N MET A 174 -1.76 40.01 -21.25
CA MET A 174 -1.47 40.29 -19.85
C MET A 174 -2.06 39.16 -19.00
N ILE A 175 -1.19 38.29 -18.51
CA ILE A 175 -1.52 37.26 -17.53
C ILE A 175 -1.65 37.97 -16.18
N ASN A 176 -2.86 37.97 -15.60
CA ASN A 176 -3.13 38.50 -14.26
C ASN A 176 -3.13 37.36 -13.23
#